data_AF-A0AAV7SM81-F1
#
_entry.id   AF-A0AAV7SM81-F1
#
_cell.length_a   1.000
_cell.length_b   1.000
_cell.length_c   1.000
_cell.angle_alpha   90.00
_cell.angle_beta   90.00
_cell.angle_gamma   90.00
#
_symmetry.space_group_name_H-M   'P 1'
#
loop_
_entity.id
_entity.type
_entity.pdbx_description
1 polymer ?
#
loop_
_entity_poly.entity_id
_entity_poly.type
_entity_poly.pdbx_seq_one_letter_code
_entity_poly.pdbx_strand_id
1 'polypeptide(L)'
;MAQMDTGDSANQATNLGLLHDNHKHLAERVTLSEKDIADLTPTMTVMSERLTNLEAKVQTLEIWPESGQNRVCQNNISVMGLPERFEGDDMLTFLEKWLPEKVAPEGLTPFFVLERAHKVPARSSSPTAPP
;
A
#
# COMPACT_ATOMS: atom_id res chain seq x y z
N MET A 1 -26.52 66.68 -48.97
CA MET A 1 -26.64 66.36 -47.54
C MET A 1 -27.06 64.90 -47.44
N ALA A 2 -26.34 64.10 -46.66
CA ALA A 2 -26.60 62.69 -46.31
C ALA A 2 -26.38 61.60 -47.39
N GLN A 3 -25.11 61.22 -47.60
CA GLN A 3 -24.73 59.86 -48.02
C GLN A 3 -23.48 59.47 -47.21
N MET A 4 -23.67 59.02 -45.97
CA MET A 4 -22.64 58.45 -45.09
C MET A 4 -23.35 57.94 -43.83
N ASP A 5 -23.93 56.74 -43.89
CA ASP A 5 -24.40 56.03 -42.67
C ASP A 5 -24.69 54.52 -42.91
N THR A 6 -24.95 54.13 -44.16
CA THR A 6 -25.34 52.74 -44.49
C THR A 6 -24.21 51.72 -44.40
N GLY A 7 -22.94 52.14 -44.51
CA GLY A 7 -21.79 51.22 -44.44
C GLY A 7 -21.47 50.72 -43.02
N ASP A 8 -21.71 51.54 -42.00
CA ASP A 8 -21.39 51.21 -40.61
C ASP A 8 -22.46 50.27 -40.01
N SER A 9 -23.73 50.51 -40.36
CA SER A 9 -24.85 49.64 -39.98
C SER A 9 -24.74 48.22 -40.58
N ALA A 10 -24.29 48.10 -41.83
CA ALA A 10 -24.07 46.80 -42.46
C ALA A 10 -22.92 46.02 -41.81
N ASN A 11 -21.81 46.69 -41.51
CA ASN A 11 -20.67 46.10 -40.81
C ASN A 11 -21.03 45.69 -39.37
N GLN A 12 -21.86 46.47 -38.69
CA GLN A 12 -22.34 46.16 -37.35
C GLN A 12 -23.26 44.93 -37.36
N ALA A 13 -24.15 44.80 -38.33
CA ALA A 13 -25.00 43.63 -38.51
C ALA A 13 -24.19 42.35 -38.78
N THR A 14 -23.13 42.43 -39.61
CA THR A 14 -22.25 41.28 -39.86
C THR A 14 -21.44 40.88 -38.63
N ASN A 15 -20.97 41.85 -37.84
CA ASN A 15 -20.25 41.57 -36.59
C ASN A 15 -21.17 40.94 -35.52
N LEU A 16 -22.42 41.40 -35.44
CA LEU A 16 -23.42 40.81 -34.55
C LEU A 16 -23.79 39.38 -34.96
N GLY A 17 -23.89 39.11 -36.26
CA GLY A 17 -24.09 37.75 -36.78
C GLY A 17 -22.93 36.81 -36.44
N LEU A 18 -21.69 37.26 -36.66
CA LEU A 18 -20.50 36.48 -36.30
C LEU A 18 -20.41 36.22 -34.78
N LEU A 19 -20.76 37.21 -33.96
CA LEU A 19 -20.77 37.07 -32.51
C LEU A 19 -21.86 36.09 -32.05
N HIS A 20 -23.03 36.10 -32.70
CA HIS A 20 -24.10 35.13 -32.46
C HIS A 20 -23.65 33.70 -32.80
N ASP A 21 -23.02 33.51 -33.95
CA ASP A 21 -22.53 32.19 -34.38
C ASP A 21 -21.43 31.66 -33.45
N ASN A 22 -20.51 32.53 -33.03
CA ASN A 22 -19.48 32.18 -32.04
C ASN A 22 -20.09 31.82 -30.68
N HIS A 23 -21.09 32.58 -30.23
CA HIS A 23 -21.80 32.30 -28.98
C HIS A 23 -22.56 30.97 -29.04
N LYS A 24 -23.22 30.68 -30.17
CA LYS A 24 -23.91 29.41 -30.42
C LYS A 24 -22.92 28.24 -30.40
N HIS A 25 -21.80 28.38 -31.12
CA HIS A 25 -20.78 27.35 -31.16
C HIS A 25 -20.13 27.10 -29.78
N LEU A 26 -19.92 28.16 -29.00
CA LEU A 26 -19.44 28.04 -27.62
C LEU A 26 -20.46 27.33 -26.73
N ALA A 27 -21.74 27.67 -26.84
CA ALA A 27 -22.81 27.02 -26.08
C ALA A 27 -22.89 25.51 -26.39
N GLU A 28 -22.82 25.13 -27.67
CA GLU A 28 -22.78 23.73 -28.09
C GLU A 28 -21.58 22.97 -27.49
N ARG A 29 -20.40 23.57 -27.52
CA ARG A 29 -19.19 22.98 -26.93
C ARG A 29 -19.29 22.85 -25.41
N VAL A 30 -19.87 23.83 -24.73
CA VAL A 30 -20.09 23.79 -23.27
C VAL A 30 -21.04 22.66 -22.92
N THR A 31 -22.17 22.54 -23.61
CA THR A 31 -23.14 21.45 -23.36
C THR A 31 -22.53 20.07 -23.61
N LEU A 32 -21.70 19.92 -24.65
CA LEU A 32 -20.99 18.66 -24.89
C LEU A 32 -20.01 18.35 -23.75
N SER A 33 -19.23 19.34 -23.33
CA SER A 33 -18.29 19.17 -22.21
C SER A 33 -19.00 18.85 -20.90
N GLU A 34 -20.15 19.46 -20.62
CA GLU A 34 -20.96 19.16 -19.43
C GLU A 34 -21.48 17.73 -19.46
N LYS A 35 -21.92 17.25 -20.64
CA LYS A 35 -22.32 15.86 -20.83
C LYS A 35 -21.17 14.90 -20.61
N ASP A 36 -19.99 15.17 -21.17
CA ASP A 36 -18.81 14.33 -20.99
C ASP A 36 -18.40 14.24 -19.52
N ILE A 37 -18.47 15.37 -18.79
CA ILE A 37 -18.22 15.40 -17.33
C ILE A 37 -19.27 14.57 -16.58
N ALA A 38 -20.56 14.69 -16.94
CA ALA A 38 -21.63 13.93 -16.32
C ALA A 38 -21.47 12.42 -16.54
N ASP A 39 -21.02 12.01 -17.74
CA ASP A 39 -20.78 10.61 -18.08
C ASP A 39 -19.51 10.05 -17.42
N LEU A 40 -18.45 10.86 -17.26
CA LEU A 40 -17.19 10.45 -16.63
C LEU A 40 -17.27 10.36 -15.10
N THR A 41 -18.00 11.27 -14.45
CA THR A 41 -18.15 11.32 -12.99
C THR A 41 -18.49 9.95 -12.35
N PRO A 42 -19.52 9.19 -12.79
CA PRO A 42 -19.85 7.91 -12.18
C PRO A 42 -18.74 6.86 -12.37
N THR A 43 -18.04 6.88 -13.51
CA THR A 43 -16.92 5.96 -13.75
C THR A 43 -15.77 6.22 -12.78
N MET A 44 -15.48 7.49 -12.50
CA MET A 44 -14.46 7.89 -11.53
C MET A 44 -14.83 7.47 -10.11
N THR A 45 -16.11 7.60 -9.73
CA THR A 45 -16.61 7.13 -8.44
C THR A 45 -16.41 5.61 -8.28
N VAL A 46 -16.82 4.82 -9.27
CA VAL A 46 -16.66 3.35 -9.25
C VAL A 46 -15.18 2.96 -9.21
N MET A 47 -14.31 3.66 -9.95
CA MET A 47 -12.87 3.41 -9.90
C MET A 47 -12.27 3.73 -8.53
N SER A 48 -12.69 4.82 -7.90
CA SER A 48 -12.26 5.21 -6.56
C SER A 48 -12.69 4.17 -5.50
N GLU A 49 -13.93 3.70 -5.57
CA GLU A 49 -14.42 2.62 -4.70
C GLU A 49 -13.63 1.32 -4.89
N ARG A 50 -13.28 0.98 -6.14
CA ARG A 50 -12.46 -0.19 -6.42
C ARG A 50 -11.04 -0.04 -5.87
N LEU A 51 -10.42 1.13 -6.03
CA LEU A 51 -9.09 1.42 -5.50
C LEU A 51 -9.06 1.29 -3.98
N THR A 52 -10.00 1.92 -3.27
CA THR A 52 -10.09 1.81 -1.80
C THR A 52 -10.32 0.38 -1.34
N ASN A 53 -11.14 -0.42 -2.05
CA ASN A 53 -11.33 -1.83 -1.74
C ASN A 53 -10.05 -2.66 -1.96
N LEU A 54 -9.31 -2.38 -3.03
CA LEU A 54 -8.03 -3.02 -3.35
C LEU A 54 -6.96 -2.66 -2.32
N GLU A 55 -6.85 -1.39 -1.93
CA GLU A 55 -5.94 -0.94 -0.87
C GLU A 55 -6.22 -1.64 0.46
N ALA A 56 -7.49 -1.72 0.87
CA ALA A 56 -7.87 -2.44 2.09
C ALA A 56 -7.52 -3.94 2.03
N LYS A 57 -7.68 -4.57 0.87
CA LYS A 57 -7.28 -5.97 0.66
C LYS A 57 -5.77 -6.15 0.71
N VAL A 58 -5.00 -5.27 0.08
CA VAL A 58 -3.53 -5.29 0.13
C VAL A 58 -3.07 -5.15 1.58
N GLN A 59 -3.59 -4.17 2.32
CA GLN A 59 -3.25 -3.97 3.73
C GLN A 59 -3.59 -5.21 4.59
N THR A 60 -4.74 -5.83 4.35
CA THR A 60 -5.13 -7.07 5.06
C THR A 60 -4.17 -8.21 4.74
N LEU A 61 -3.77 -8.35 3.47
CA LEU A 61 -2.85 -9.38 3.01
C LEU A 61 -1.40 -9.13 3.45
N GLU A 62 -1.01 -7.90 3.76
CA GLU A 62 0.31 -7.57 4.33
C GLU A 62 0.38 -7.87 5.83
N ILE A 63 -0.69 -7.57 6.57
CA ILE A 63 -0.77 -7.80 8.02
C ILE A 63 -0.90 -9.30 8.36
N TRP A 64 -1.54 -10.08 7.48
CA TRP A 64 -1.84 -11.48 7.73
C TRP A 64 -0.59 -12.38 7.84
N PRO A 65 0.42 -12.29 6.93
CA PRO A 65 1.69 -12.99 7.04
C PRO A 65 2.47 -12.64 8.31
N GLU A 66 2.55 -11.35 8.66
CA GLU A 66 3.27 -10.89 9.85
C GLU A 66 2.62 -11.46 11.13
N SER A 67 1.29 -11.35 11.22
CA SER A 67 0.53 -11.89 12.35
C SER A 67 0.60 -13.43 12.42
N GLY A 68 0.59 -14.10 11.27
CA GLY A 68 0.69 -15.55 11.17
C GLY A 68 2.07 -16.07 11.59
N GLN A 69 3.14 -15.43 11.14
CA GLN A 69 4.51 -15.77 11.54
C GLN A 69 4.72 -15.52 13.03
N ASN A 70 4.27 -14.39 13.56
CA ASN A 70 4.35 -14.12 15.00
C ASN A 70 3.57 -15.17 15.81
N ARG A 71 2.40 -15.62 15.35
CA ARG A 71 1.64 -16.68 16.02
C ARG A 71 2.36 -18.02 16.02
N VAL A 72 2.96 -18.41 14.89
CA VAL A 72 3.70 -19.68 14.79
C VAL A 72 5.01 -19.64 15.58
N CYS A 73 5.67 -18.48 15.63
CA CYS A 73 6.94 -18.29 16.31
C CYS A 73 6.79 -17.75 17.74
N GLN A 74 5.57 -17.57 18.25
CA GLN A 74 5.32 -16.92 19.54
C GLN A 74 6.04 -17.61 20.71
N ASN A 75 6.17 -18.93 20.63
CA ASN A 75 6.81 -19.75 21.65
C ASN A 75 8.29 -20.07 21.31
N ASN A 76 8.79 -19.57 20.18
CA ASN A 76 10.17 -19.80 19.76
C ASN A 76 11.05 -18.67 20.29
N ILE A 77 12.18 -19.04 20.91
CA ILE A 77 13.20 -18.09 21.36
C ILE A 77 14.48 -18.28 20.53
N SER A 78 15.19 -17.18 20.30
CA SER A 78 16.52 -17.20 19.66
C SER A 78 17.57 -16.81 20.68
N VAL A 79 18.51 -17.71 20.96
CA VAL A 79 19.65 -17.44 21.84
C VAL A 79 20.86 -17.07 20.98
N MET A 80 21.41 -15.88 21.23
CA MET A 80 22.52 -15.32 20.46
C MET A 80 23.74 -15.13 21.37
N GLY A 81 24.94 -15.21 20.79
CA GLY A 81 26.19 -14.95 21.51
C GLY A 81 26.75 -16.12 22.33
N LEU A 82 26.21 -17.34 22.16
CA LEU A 82 26.83 -18.54 22.71
C LEU A 82 28.03 -18.96 21.85
N PRO A 83 29.18 -19.33 22.48
CA PRO A 83 30.30 -19.92 21.76
C PRO A 83 29.87 -21.20 21.02
N GLU A 84 30.50 -21.48 19.88
CA GLU A 84 30.17 -22.67 19.12
C GLU A 84 30.52 -23.94 19.92
N ARG A 85 29.58 -24.90 19.96
CA ARG A 85 29.69 -26.19 20.68
C ARG A 85 29.61 -26.07 22.19
N PHE A 86 29.18 -24.92 22.72
CA PHE A 86 28.97 -24.74 24.15
C PHE A 86 27.91 -25.69 24.72
N GLU A 87 26.89 -26.04 23.92
CA GLU A 87 25.83 -26.96 24.32
C GLU A 87 26.24 -28.44 24.39
N GLY A 88 27.38 -28.82 23.81
CA GLY A 88 27.80 -30.22 23.67
C GLY A 88 27.00 -30.97 22.59
N ASP A 89 26.72 -32.25 22.86
CA ASP A 89 26.12 -33.19 21.89
C ASP A 89 24.57 -33.18 21.93
N ASP A 90 23.98 -32.74 23.06
CA ASP A 90 22.53 -32.64 23.25
C ASP A 90 22.10 -31.24 23.67
N MET A 91 21.55 -30.52 22.70
CA MET A 91 21.11 -29.14 22.86
C MET A 91 19.87 -29.00 23.75
N LEU A 92 18.97 -29.99 23.76
CA LEU A 92 17.75 -29.93 24.57
C LEU A 92 18.09 -30.02 26.05
N THR A 93 18.86 -31.04 26.43
CA THR A 93 19.31 -31.22 27.82
C THR A 93 20.15 -30.03 28.31
N PHE A 94 20.95 -29.43 27.43
CA PHE A 94 21.69 -28.21 27.75
C PHE A 94 20.73 -27.04 28.04
N LEU A 95 19.80 -26.74 27.13
CA LEU A 95 18.88 -25.60 27.28
C LEU A 95 17.91 -25.80 28.46
N GLU A 96 17.45 -27.02 28.74
CA GLU A 96 16.60 -27.31 29.90
C GLU A 96 17.25 -26.91 31.23
N LYS A 97 18.57 -27.02 31.34
CA LYS A 97 19.33 -26.63 32.54
C LYS A 97 19.78 -25.18 32.49
N TRP A 98 20.28 -24.75 31.34
CA TRP A 98 20.88 -23.43 31.16
C TRP A 98 19.84 -22.30 31.19
N LEU A 99 18.65 -22.50 30.58
CA LEU A 99 17.64 -21.46 30.49
C LEU A 99 17.11 -21.03 31.87
N PRO A 100 16.68 -21.95 32.76
CA PRO A 100 16.28 -21.58 34.11
C PRO A 100 17.41 -20.89 34.87
N GLU A 101 18.63 -21.43 34.83
CA GLU A 101 19.78 -20.88 35.56
C GLU A 101 20.08 -19.41 35.18
N LYS A 102 19.95 -19.06 33.89
CA LYS A 102 20.30 -17.72 33.39
C LYS A 102 19.16 -16.73 33.41
N VAL A 103 17.93 -17.17 33.15
CA VAL A 103 16.78 -16.27 32.90
C VAL A 103 15.83 -16.20 34.09
N ALA A 104 15.69 -17.29 34.85
CA ALA A 104 14.78 -17.37 35.98
C ALA A 104 15.40 -18.23 37.10
N PRO A 105 16.29 -17.65 37.93
CA PRO A 105 16.96 -18.37 39.02
C PRO A 105 15.98 -18.99 40.03
N GLU A 106 14.79 -18.39 40.17
CA GLU A 106 13.67 -18.91 40.97
C GLU A 106 12.94 -20.10 40.30
N GLY A 107 13.42 -20.54 39.13
CA GLY A 107 12.83 -21.57 38.30
C GLY A 107 11.85 -21.01 37.26
N LEU A 108 11.75 -21.70 36.13
CA LEU A 108 10.65 -21.52 35.19
C LEU A 108 9.38 -22.20 35.73
N THR A 109 8.24 -21.91 35.11
CA THR A 109 6.98 -22.59 35.50
C THR A 109 7.13 -24.10 35.38
N PRO A 110 6.43 -24.90 36.21
CA PRO A 110 6.50 -26.36 36.16
C PRO A 110 5.93 -26.94 34.84
N PHE A 111 5.35 -26.09 33.99
CA PHE A 111 4.83 -26.44 32.66
C PHE A 111 5.81 -26.10 31.54
N PHE A 112 7.01 -25.62 31.85
CA PHE A 112 8.02 -25.35 30.84
C PHE A 112 8.51 -26.66 30.20
N VAL A 113 8.33 -26.77 28.89
CA VAL A 113 8.76 -27.91 28.07
C VAL A 113 9.42 -27.38 26.82
N LEU A 114 10.62 -27.88 26.51
CA LEU A 114 11.30 -27.62 25.25
C LEU A 114 10.93 -28.71 24.25
N GLU A 115 10.19 -28.36 23.21
CA GLU A 115 9.79 -29.33 22.17
C GLU A 115 10.93 -29.62 21.19
N ARG A 116 11.68 -28.59 20.80
CA ARG A 116 12.73 -28.65 19.79
C ARG A 116 13.79 -27.60 20.06
N ALA A 117 15.04 -27.96 19.80
CA ALA A 117 16.16 -27.03 19.79
C ALA A 117 17.07 -27.35 18.60
N HIS A 118 17.53 -26.32 17.90
CA HIS A 118 18.45 -26.48 16.79
C HIS A 118 19.29 -25.21 16.59
N LYS A 119 20.48 -25.37 16.01
CA LYS A 119 21.26 -24.24 15.50
C LYS A 119 20.60 -23.71 14.24
N VAL A 120 20.38 -22.40 14.20
CA VAL A 120 20.05 -21.74 12.94
C VAL A 120 21.36 -21.62 12.15
N PRO A 121 21.47 -22.22 10.95
CA PRO A 121 22.65 -22.06 10.13
C PRO A 121 22.86 -20.57 9.83
N ALA A 122 24.11 -20.12 9.87
CA ALA A 122 24.44 -18.76 9.47
C ALA A 122 23.84 -18.51 8.08
N ARG A 123 23.10 -17.41 7.92
CA ARG A 123 22.59 -17.00 6.60
C ARG A 123 23.79 -16.97 5.67
N SER A 124 23.82 -17.85 4.68
CA SER A 124 24.81 -17.77 3.61
C SER A 124 24.66 -16.36 3.04
N SER A 125 25.69 -15.52 3.18
CA SER A 125 25.78 -14.28 2.42
C SER A 125 25.97 -14.68 0.96
N SER A 126 24.89 -15.09 0.29
CA SER A 126 24.88 -15.17 -1.16
C SER A 126 25.12 -13.75 -1.66
N PRO A 127 26.18 -13.47 -2.44
CA PRO A 127 26.55 -12.13 -2.88
C PRO A 127 25.55 -11.52 -3.90
N THR A 128 24.32 -12.02 -3.98
CA THR A 128 23.34 -11.71 -5.03
C THR A 128 22.03 -11.13 -4.46
N ALA A 129 21.97 -10.76 -3.18
CA ALA A 129 20.82 -9.99 -2.68
C ALA A 129 20.95 -8.53 -3.17
N PRO A 130 19.94 -7.96 -3.87
CA PRO A 130 19.98 -6.59 -4.33
C PRO A 130 19.88 -5.59 -3.15
N PRO A 131 20.44 -4.38 -3.30
CA PRO A 131 20.51 -3.35 -2.26
C PRO A 131 19.14 -2.86 -1.78
#